data_AF-A0A535DW93-F1
#
_entry.id   AF-A0A535DW93-F1
#
_cell.length_a   1.000
_cell.length_b   1.000
_cell.length_c   1.000
_cell.angle_alpha   90.00
_cell.angle_beta   90.00
_cell.angle_gamma   90.00
#
_symmetry.space_group_name_H-M   'P 1'
#
loop_
_entity.id
_entity.type
_entity.pdbx_description
1 polymer ?
#
loop_
_entity_poly.entity_id
_entity_poly.type
_entity_poly.pdbx_seq_one_letter_code
_entity_poly.pdbx_strand_id
1 'polypeptide(L)' 'MAWAELQGPLDVKAAARGVAFTGPADFLDPRVLRTYRDSWNIRLANVVPILPPFDEALSALRAILGLVFATDTPRVSLD' A
#
# COMPACT_ATOMS: atom_id res chain seq x y z
N MET A 1 14.47 -4.82 -9.15
CA MET A 1 14.52 -3.48 -8.54
C MET A 1 14.33 -3.65 -7.06
N ALA A 2 15.31 -3.23 -6.27
CA ALA A 2 15.22 -3.27 -4.82
C ALA A 2 14.46 -2.03 -4.32
N TRP A 3 13.68 -2.15 -3.24
CA TRP A 3 12.90 -1.05 -2.65
C TRP A 3 13.73 0.22 -2.41
N ALA A 4 14.98 0.05 -1.97
CA ALA A 4 15.94 1.12 -1.75
C ALA A 4 16.18 2.01 -3.01
N GLU A 5 16.11 1.44 -4.21
CA GLU A 5 16.31 2.17 -5.47
C GLU A 5 15.10 3.05 -5.83
N LEU A 6 13.91 2.72 -5.30
CA LEU A 6 12.67 3.45 -5.56
C LEU A 6 12.42 4.57 -4.54
N GLN A 7 13.15 4.56 -3.43
CA GLN A 7 12.92 5.43 -2.28
C GLN A 7 13.15 6.92 -2.61
N GLY A 8 14.30 7.26 -3.18
CA GLY A 8 14.60 8.64 -3.60
C GLY A 8 13.61 9.21 -4.62
N PRO A 9 13.29 8.49 -5.71
CA PRO A 9 12.25 8.92 -6.65
C PRO A 9 10.85 9.05 -6.04
N LEU A 10 10.51 8.21 -5.05
CA LEU A 10 9.23 8.29 -4.33
C LEU A 10 9.16 9.56 -3.49
N ASP A 11 10.20 9.89 -2.73
CA ASP A 11 10.23 11.09 -1.88
C ASP A 11 10.03 12.37 -2.70
N VAL A 12 10.72 12.48 -3.84
CA VAL A 12 10.56 13.62 -4.77
C VAL A 12 9.13 13.73 -5.29
N LYS A 13 8.52 12.61 -5.69
CA LYS A 13 7.14 12.59 -6.18
C LYS A 13 6.12 12.87 -5.07
N ALA A 14 6.36 12.37 -3.86
CA ALA A 14 5.48 12.56 -2.71
C ALA A 14 5.44 14.05 -2.34
N ALA A 15 6.61 14.68 -2.22
CA ALA A 15 6.74 16.11 -1.98
C ALA A 15 6.03 16.96 -3.06
N ALA A 16 6.22 16.63 -4.34
CA ALA A 16 5.57 17.32 -5.45
C ALA A 16 4.03 17.19 -5.45
N ARG A 17 3.49 16.18 -4.77
CA ARG A 17 2.04 15.92 -4.64
C ARG A 17 1.49 16.31 -3.28
N GLY A 18 2.30 16.88 -2.40
CA GLY A 18 1.90 17.23 -1.03
C GLY A 18 1.48 16.01 -0.20
N VAL A 19 2.01 14.83 -0.52
CA VAL A 19 1.76 13.60 0.22
C VAL A 19 3.05 13.14 0.90
N ALA A 20 2.93 12.51 2.05
CA ALA A 20 4.06 11.90 2.75
C ALA A 20 3.91 10.39 2.71
N PHE A 21 5.05 9.70 2.64
CA PHE A 21 5.15 8.26 2.86
C PHE A 21 5.96 8.02 4.12
N THR A 22 5.32 7.44 5.13
CA THR A 22 5.85 7.23 6.48
C THR A 22 6.28 5.77 6.68
N GLY A 23 5.72 4.85 5.89
CA GLY A 23 6.10 3.45 5.90
C GLY A 23 5.03 2.50 5.37
N PRO A 24 5.28 1.18 5.44
CA PRO A 24 4.39 0.14 4.91
C PRO A 24 2.95 0.22 5.43
N ALA A 25 2.77 0.76 6.65
CA ALA A 25 1.48 0.92 7.29
C ALA A 25 0.54 1.87 6.53
N ASP A 26 1.07 2.83 5.76
CA ASP A 26 0.27 3.79 5.00
C ASP A 26 -0.58 3.10 3.90
N PHE A 27 -0.12 1.94 3.40
CA PHE A 27 -0.89 1.10 2.47
C PHE A 27 -2.06 0.37 3.14
N LEU A 28 -2.07 0.32 4.47
CA LEU A 28 -3.04 -0.39 5.29
C LEU A 28 -3.86 0.57 6.17
N ASP A 29 -3.97 1.84 5.78
CA ASP A 29 -4.80 2.82 6.50
C ASP A 29 -6.24 2.29 6.69
N PRO A 30 -6.73 2.17 7.94
CA PRO A 30 -8.03 1.55 8.20
C PRO A 30 -9.23 2.29 7.58
N ARG A 31 -9.16 3.61 7.41
CA ARG A 31 -10.24 4.42 6.83
C ARG A 31 -10.29 4.22 5.31
N VAL A 32 -9.13 4.19 4.67
CA VAL A 32 -8.98 3.90 3.25
C VAL A 32 -9.45 2.48 2.95
N LEU A 33 -8.99 1.49 3.72
CA LEU A 33 -9.40 0.09 3.55
C LEU A 33 -10.91 -0.09 3.72
N ARG A 34 -11.54 0.59 4.70
CA ARG A 34 -13.00 0.57 4.87
C ARG A 34 -13.72 1.12 3.65
N THR A 35 -13.26 2.25 3.13
CA THR A 35 -13.85 2.88 1.92
C THR A 35 -13.76 1.94 0.71
N TYR A 36 -12.64 1.24 0.54
CA TYR A 36 -12.50 0.26 -0.53
C TYR A 36 -13.39 -0.96 -0.32
N ARG A 37 -13.51 -1.47 0.92
CA ARG A 37 -14.38 -2.60 1.26
C ARG A 37 -15.84 -2.28 0.93
N ASP A 38 -16.31 -1.11 1.36
CA ASP A 38 -17.70 -0.68 1.17
C ASP A 38 -18.06 -0.47 -0.31
N SER A 39 -17.07 -0.12 -1.13
CA SER A 39 -17.25 0.16 -2.56
C SER A 39 -16.74 -0.94 -3.49
N TRP A 40 -16.22 -2.06 -2.95
CA TRP A 40 -15.47 -3.07 -3.69
C TRP A 40 -16.23 -3.61 -4.91
N ASN A 41 -17.40 -4.19 -4.66
CA ASN A 41 -18.25 -4.75 -5.71
C ASN A 41 -18.80 -3.65 -6.63
N ILE A 42 -19.20 -2.51 -6.08
CA ILE A 42 -19.79 -1.40 -6.84
C ILE A 42 -18.80 -0.86 -7.88
N ARG A 43 -17.52 -0.73 -7.52
CA ARG A 43 -16.49 -0.15 -8.39
C ARG A 43 -15.89 -1.15 -9.37
N LEU A 44 -15.78 -2.43 -8.98
CA LEU A 44 -14.93 -3.39 -9.69
C LEU A 44 -15.69 -4.54 -10.36
N ALA A 45 -16.95 -4.81 -10.00
CA ALA A 45 -17.67 -5.98 -10.53
C ALA A 45 -17.84 -5.97 -12.06
N ASN A 46 -17.88 -4.79 -12.68
CA ASN A 46 -18.01 -4.65 -14.14
C ASN A 46 -16.66 -4.58 -14.88
N VAL A 47 -15.55 -4.50 -14.14
CA VAL A 47 -14.20 -4.29 -14.71
C VAL A 47 -13.34 -5.54 -14.53
N VAL A 48 -13.56 -6.29 -13.46
CA VAL A 48 -12.80 -7.49 -13.11
C VAL A 48 -13.67 -8.72 -13.37
N PRO A 49 -13.36 -9.55 -14.38
CA PRO A 49 -14.20 -10.69 -14.79
C PRO A 49 -14.45 -11.71 -13.68
N ILE A 50 -13.48 -11.89 -12.78
CA ILE A 50 -13.60 -12.71 -11.58
C ILE A 50 -13.06 -11.88 -10.43
N LEU A 51 -13.94 -11.11 -9.80
CA LEU A 51 -13.58 -10.27 -8.67
C LEU A 51 -13.52 -11.13 -7.40
N PRO A 52 -12.34 -11.32 -6.77
CA PRO A 52 -12.27 -12.04 -5.50
C PRO A 52 -12.94 -11.24 -4.37
N PRO A 53 -13.33 -11.90 -3.27
CA PRO A 53 -13.73 -11.22 -2.05
C PRO A 53 -12.67 -10.22 -1.59
N PHE A 54 -13.10 -9.08 -1.05
CA PHE A 54 -12.19 -8.02 -0.59
C PHE A 54 -11.13 -8.55 0.39
N ASP A 55 -11.52 -9.41 1.32
CA ASP A 55 -10.61 -9.91 2.35
C ASP A 55 -9.53 -10.84 1.79
N GLU A 56 -9.84 -11.57 0.71
CA GLU A 56 -8.86 -12.39 -0.01
C GLU A 56 -7.83 -11.50 -0.71
N ALA A 57 -8.30 -10.45 -1.41
CA ALA A 57 -7.43 -9.47 -2.03
C ALA A 57 -6.56 -8.72 -1.01
N LEU A 58 -7.12 -8.36 0.15
CA LEU A 58 -6.38 -7.72 1.24
C LEU A 58 -5.30 -8.64 1.83
N SER A 59 -5.59 -9.94 1.96
CA SER A 59 -4.61 -10.92 2.41
C SER A 59 -3.43 -11.03 1.43
N ALA A 60 -3.71 -11.11 0.13
CA ALA A 60 -2.69 -11.12 -0.91
C ALA A 60 -1.85 -9.83 -0.91
N LEU A 61 -2.49 -8.67 -0.75
CA LEU A 61 -1.79 -7.38 -0.64
C LEU A 61 -0.81 -7.39 0.55
N ARG A 62 -1.24 -7.85 1.73
CA ARG A 62 -0.36 -7.92 2.93
C ARG A 62 0.86 -8.81 2.69
N ALA A 63 0.69 -9.95 2.01
CA ALA A 63 1.80 -10.83 1.67
C ALA A 63 2.80 -10.13 0.73
N ILE A 64 2.31 -9.42 -0.29
CA ILE A 64 3.15 -8.65 -1.22
C ILE A 64 3.90 -7.55 -0.47
N LEU A 65 3.22 -6.77 0.36
CA LEU A 65 3.86 -5.74 1.17
C LEU A 65 4.93 -6.36 2.09
N GLY A 66 4.65 -7.51 2.71
CA GLY A 66 5.64 -8.24 3.50
C GLY A 66 6.90 -8.60 2.71
N LEU A 67 6.77 -8.99 1.44
CA LEU A 67 7.91 -9.28 0.56
C LEU A 67 8.65 -8.00 0.13
N VAL A 68 7.91 -6.94 -0.21
CA VAL A 68 8.47 -5.65 -0.65
C VAL A 68 9.28 -4.99 0.47
N PHE A 69 8.78 -5.06 1.70
CA PHE A 69 9.37 -4.41 2.87
C PHE A 69 10.19 -5.34 3.76
N ALA A 70 10.44 -6.59 3.34
CA ALA A 70 11.19 -7.59 4.12
C ALA A 70 12.60 -7.14 4.54
N THR A 71 13.18 -6.15 3.85
CA THR A 71 14.54 -5.63 4.08
C THR A 71 14.60 -4.25 4.75
N ASP A 72 13.46 -3.65 5.10
CA ASP A 72 13.46 -2.35 5.79
C ASP A 72 13.81 -2.54 7.27
N THR A 73 15.10 -2.35 7.60
CA THR A 73 15.56 -2.22 8.98
C THR A 73 14.90 -0.96 9.59
N PRO A 74 14.18 -1.08 10.72
CA PRO A 74 13.56 0.09 11.36
C PRO A 74 14.64 1.10 11.77
N ARG A 75 14.47 2.36 11.36
CA ARG A 75 15.32 3.46 11.84
C ARG A 75 14.98 3.70 13.32
N VAL A 76 15.96 3.46 14.18
CA VAL A 76 16.02 4.13 15.49
C VAL A 76 16.02 5.63 15.20
N SER A 77 14.95 6.31 15.58
CA SER A 77 14.96 7.77 15.66
C SER A 77 15.90 8.13 16.81
N LEU A 78 17.02 8.76 16.47
CA LEU A 78 17.85 9.48 17.44
C LEU A 78 17.37 10.93 17.39
N ASP A 79 16.35 11.24 18.17
CA ASP A 79 16.06 12.58 18.66
C ASP A 79 15.78 12.49 20.17
#